data_AF-A0A150GYI0-F1
#
_entry.id   AF-A0A150GYI0-F1
#
_cell.length_a   1.000
_cell.length_b   1.000
_cell.length_c   1.000
_cell.angle_alpha   90.00
_cell.angle_beta   90.00
_cell.angle_gamma   90.00
#
_symmetry.space_group_name_H-M   'P 1'
#
loop_
_entity.id
_entity.type
_entity.pdbx_description
1 polymer ?
#
loop_
_entity_poly.entity_id
_entity_poly.type
_entity_poly.pdbx_seq_one_letter_code
_entity_poly.pdbx_strand_id
1 'polypeptide(L)'
;MGPWTGCARDWLLAGGRSQQAAAPPLLPRFRTSGQKVHSAVFRPPAEAGVGAEMLFTGIRLAGGRVAEPEVYPRPDGTVYVCGEGVDPVPSTALPAPGQVPVEAQRVDAIRAQAAAVATCLAQAPLESSAACHLPLTPDGLPALGPVPGCSGAWLATGHSCWGVLNGPATGQLLAEWIATGAPPAGVDLAPFSPARFQ
;
A
#
# COMPACT_ATOMS: atom_id res chain seq x y z
N MET A 1 6.18 4.58 -3.47
CA MET A 1 5.41 4.71 -4.74
C MET A 1 4.15 3.88 -4.56
N GLY A 2 2.96 4.48 -4.72
CA GLY A 2 1.71 3.71 -4.72
C GLY A 2 1.57 2.85 -5.98
N PRO A 3 0.41 2.22 -6.21
CA PRO A 3 0.19 1.29 -7.33
C PRO A 3 0.30 1.90 -8.73
N TRP A 4 0.57 3.19 -8.83
CA TRP A 4 0.79 3.90 -10.09
C TRP A 4 2.14 3.64 -10.75
N THR A 5 2.97 2.73 -10.20
CA THR A 5 4.23 2.35 -10.84
C THR A 5 4.03 1.90 -12.30
N GLY A 6 2.92 1.22 -12.62
CA GLY A 6 2.57 0.86 -14.00
C GLY A 6 2.28 2.05 -14.95
N CYS A 7 1.99 3.22 -14.40
CA CYS A 7 1.74 4.46 -15.15
C CYS A 7 2.96 5.40 -15.17
N ALA A 8 4.04 5.08 -14.44
CA ALA A 8 5.20 5.95 -14.27
C ALA A 8 5.88 6.32 -15.60
N ARG A 9 5.83 5.39 -16.58
CA ARG A 9 6.30 5.65 -17.95
C ARG A 9 5.63 6.88 -18.55
N ASP A 10 4.32 6.99 -18.43
CA ASP A 10 3.56 8.05 -19.10
C ASP A 10 3.89 9.42 -18.47
N TRP A 11 4.16 9.46 -17.16
CA TRP A 11 4.66 10.67 -16.47
C TRP A 11 6.06 11.08 -16.91
N LEU A 12 6.98 10.12 -17.04
CA LEU A 12 8.35 10.39 -17.44
C LEU A 12 8.45 10.86 -18.90
N LEU A 13 7.53 10.39 -19.76
CA LEU A 13 7.41 10.85 -21.16
C LEU A 13 6.73 12.22 -21.26
N ALA A 14 5.68 12.47 -20.48
CA ALA A 14 4.95 13.75 -20.49
C ALA A 14 5.78 14.93 -19.91
N GLY A 15 6.71 14.67 -18.99
CA GLY A 15 7.54 15.67 -18.32
C GLY A 15 8.71 16.26 -19.13
N GLY A 16 8.72 16.12 -20.47
CA GLY A 16 9.67 16.81 -21.36
C GLY A 16 11.09 16.22 -21.45
N ARG A 17 11.40 15.11 -20.77
CA ARG A 17 12.74 14.46 -20.85
C ARG A 17 13.00 13.74 -22.18
N SER A 18 12.03 13.68 -23.10
CA SER A 18 12.12 12.89 -24.34
C SER A 18 12.48 13.69 -25.60
N GLN A 19 12.88 14.96 -25.52
CA GLN A 19 13.18 15.75 -26.74
C GLN A 19 14.67 16.01 -27.02
N GLN A 20 15.61 15.73 -26.11
CA GLN A 20 17.00 16.19 -26.28
C GLN A 20 18.14 15.19 -26.00
N ALA A 21 17.87 13.91 -25.77
CA ALA A 21 18.91 12.87 -25.79
C ALA A 21 18.29 11.58 -26.33
N ALA A 22 19.07 10.77 -27.05
CA ALA A 22 18.67 9.49 -27.63
C ALA A 22 17.67 8.79 -26.69
N ALA A 23 16.40 8.71 -27.10
CA ALA A 23 15.31 8.36 -26.22
C ALA A 23 15.64 7.04 -25.52
N PRO A 24 15.66 6.98 -24.17
CA PRO A 24 15.92 5.74 -23.48
C PRO A 24 14.92 4.68 -23.97
N PRO A 25 15.32 3.40 -24.09
CA PRO A 25 14.40 2.32 -24.43
C PRO A 25 13.14 2.46 -23.58
N LEU A 26 11.97 2.41 -24.23
CA LEU A 26 10.67 2.62 -23.59
C LEU A 26 10.62 1.81 -22.30
N LEU A 27 10.37 2.48 -21.16
CA LEU A 27 10.22 1.76 -19.89
C LEU A 27 9.17 0.65 -20.08
N PRO A 28 9.50 -0.62 -19.78
CA PRO A 28 8.58 -1.70 -19.95
C PRO A 28 7.32 -1.44 -19.12
N ARG A 29 6.16 -1.83 -19.66
CA ARG A 29 4.90 -1.74 -18.91
C ARG A 29 4.92 -2.77 -17.78
N PHE A 30 5.28 -2.32 -16.59
CA PHE A 30 5.27 -3.13 -15.40
C PHE A 30 3.82 -3.33 -14.93
N ARG A 31 3.31 -4.56 -15.01
CA ARG A 31 1.93 -4.87 -14.61
C ARG A 31 1.82 -4.83 -13.09
N THR A 32 1.17 -3.80 -12.58
CA THR A 32 0.79 -3.66 -11.17
C THR A 32 -0.69 -3.42 -11.07
N SER A 33 -1.28 -3.87 -9.96
CA SER A 33 -2.65 -3.56 -9.58
C SER A 33 -2.66 -2.78 -8.27
N GLY A 34 -3.78 -2.11 -8.02
CA GLY A 34 -4.07 -1.42 -6.77
C GLY A 34 -5.24 -2.09 -6.07
N GLN A 35 -5.02 -2.59 -4.86
CA GLN A 35 -6.12 -3.03 -3.99
C GLN A 35 -6.63 -1.84 -3.19
N LYS A 36 -7.88 -1.41 -3.42
CA LYS A 36 -8.43 -0.28 -2.67
C LYS A 36 -8.79 -0.71 -1.25
N VAL A 37 -8.39 0.09 -0.27
CA VAL A 37 -8.68 -0.14 1.15
C VAL A 37 -9.15 1.17 1.77
N HIS A 38 -10.04 1.05 2.74
CA HIS A 38 -10.58 2.18 3.49
C HIS A 38 -10.10 2.10 4.93
N SER A 39 -9.98 3.28 5.54
CA SER A 39 -9.71 3.39 6.96
C SER A 39 -10.51 4.51 7.59
N ALA A 40 -10.70 4.38 8.90
CA ALA A 40 -11.39 5.35 9.72
C ALA A 40 -10.60 5.59 11.01
N VAL A 41 -10.63 6.82 11.48
CA VAL A 41 -10.05 7.21 12.77
C VAL A 41 -11.18 7.59 13.70
N PHE A 42 -11.25 6.93 14.85
CA PHE A 42 -12.24 7.19 15.89
C PHE A 42 -11.57 7.81 17.11
N ARG A 43 -12.29 8.69 17.82
CA ARG A 43 -11.86 9.18 19.14
C ARG A 43 -12.77 8.59 20.22
N PRO A 44 -12.40 7.48 20.87
CA PRO A 44 -13.14 6.99 22.03
C PRO A 44 -13.08 8.02 23.19
N PRO A 45 -14.02 7.94 24.15
CA PRO A 45 -13.96 8.73 25.37
C PRO A 45 -12.66 8.49 26.15
N ALA A 46 -12.10 9.52 26.78
CA ALA A 46 -10.81 9.41 27.48
C ALA A 46 -10.86 8.40 28.64
N GLU A 47 -12.00 8.29 29.30
CA GLU A 47 -12.28 7.34 30.38
C GLU A 47 -12.34 5.88 29.93
N ALA A 48 -12.41 5.62 28.61
CA ALA A 48 -12.45 4.26 28.08
C ALA A 48 -11.14 3.48 28.29
N GLY A 49 -10.03 4.17 28.60
CA GLY A 49 -8.76 3.54 28.95
C GLY A 49 -8.20 2.62 27.85
N VAL A 50 -8.28 3.04 26.58
CA VAL A 50 -7.77 2.25 25.46
C VAL A 50 -6.25 2.11 25.59
N GLY A 51 -5.78 0.87 25.66
CA GLY A 51 -4.35 0.54 25.75
C GLY A 51 -3.61 0.69 24.41
N ALA A 52 -2.35 0.25 24.37
CA ALA A 52 -1.49 0.37 23.19
C ALA A 52 -1.49 -0.88 22.30
N GLU A 53 -2.35 -1.85 22.59
CA GLU A 53 -2.42 -3.13 21.90
C GLU A 53 -3.01 -2.97 20.50
N MET A 54 -2.26 -3.45 19.50
CA MET A 54 -2.75 -3.55 18.13
C MET A 54 -3.41 -4.91 17.93
N LEU A 55 -4.59 -4.91 17.29
CA LEU A 55 -5.36 -6.12 17.03
C LEU A 55 -5.40 -6.42 15.54
N PHE A 56 -4.98 -7.63 15.20
CA PHE A 56 -5.16 -8.27 13.89
C PHE A 56 -6.02 -9.49 14.13
N THR A 57 -7.29 -9.44 13.72
CA THR A 57 -8.24 -10.48 14.14
C THR A 57 -9.33 -10.71 13.11
N GLY A 58 -9.79 -11.95 13.01
CA GLY A 58 -10.99 -12.32 12.27
C GLY A 58 -12.20 -12.30 13.21
N ILE A 59 -13.21 -11.51 12.87
CA ILE A 59 -14.47 -11.43 13.61
C ILE A 59 -15.63 -11.95 12.77
N ARG A 60 -16.69 -12.42 13.45
CA ARG A 60 -17.97 -12.74 12.82
C ARG A 60 -18.98 -11.68 13.19
N LEU A 61 -19.45 -10.94 12.19
CA LEU A 61 -20.46 -9.90 12.32
C LEU A 61 -21.87 -10.51 12.33
N ALA A 62 -22.85 -9.69 12.73
CA ALA A 62 -24.26 -10.01 12.59
C ALA A 62 -24.59 -10.42 11.14
N GLY A 63 -25.40 -11.47 10.97
CA GLY A 63 -25.68 -12.06 9.66
C GLY A 63 -24.62 -13.05 9.15
N GLY A 64 -23.63 -13.40 9.99
CA GLY A 64 -22.69 -14.49 9.71
C GLY A 64 -21.49 -14.11 8.83
N ARG A 65 -21.43 -12.86 8.35
CA ARG A 65 -20.31 -12.31 7.59
C ARG A 65 -19.04 -12.32 8.43
N VAL A 66 -17.95 -12.84 7.88
CA VAL A 66 -16.62 -12.75 8.48
C VAL A 66 -15.95 -11.47 8.00
N ALA A 67 -15.19 -10.82 8.87
CA ALA A 67 -14.37 -9.66 8.54
C ALA A 67 -13.05 -9.72 9.30
N GLU A 68 -12.01 -9.09 8.74
CA GLU A 68 -10.66 -9.08 9.32
C GLU A 68 -10.19 -7.64 9.57
N PRO A 69 -10.79 -6.90 10.53
CA PRO A 69 -10.36 -5.54 10.82
C PRO A 69 -9.00 -5.52 11.50
N GLU A 70 -8.24 -4.48 11.21
CA GLU A 70 -7.00 -4.16 11.91
C GLU A 70 -7.22 -2.90 12.74
N VAL A 71 -6.93 -2.96 14.04
CA VAL A 71 -7.21 -1.89 15.00
C VAL A 71 -5.92 -1.41 15.65
N TYR A 72 -5.69 -0.10 15.58
CA TYR A 72 -4.44 0.55 15.99
C TYR A 72 -4.76 1.74 16.91
N PRO A 73 -4.70 1.55 18.23
CA PRO A 73 -4.67 2.66 19.17
C PRO A 73 -3.44 3.55 18.93
N ARG A 74 -3.62 4.87 19.07
CA ARG A 74 -2.55 5.86 18.87
C ARG A 74 -2.32 6.66 20.15
N PRO A 75 -1.08 7.16 20.37
CA PRO A 75 -0.74 7.91 21.59
C PRO A 75 -1.55 9.20 21.81
N ASP A 76 -2.23 9.72 20.78
CA ASP A 76 -3.08 10.92 20.85
C ASP A 76 -4.53 10.63 21.32
N GLY A 77 -4.79 9.39 21.74
CA GLY A 77 -6.08 8.91 22.23
C GLY A 77 -7.07 8.53 21.13
N THR A 78 -6.65 8.54 19.87
CA THR A 78 -7.48 8.07 18.75
C THR A 78 -7.19 6.61 18.42
N VAL A 79 -8.10 5.98 17.68
CA VAL A 79 -7.98 4.60 17.22
C VAL A 79 -8.18 4.58 15.71
N TYR A 80 -7.14 4.18 14.99
CA TYR A 80 -7.20 3.94 13.56
C TYR A 80 -7.69 2.51 13.31
N VAL A 81 -8.66 2.35 12.42
CA VAL A 81 -9.19 1.05 12.02
C VAL A 81 -9.12 0.93 10.51
N CYS A 82 -8.49 -0.15 10.04
CA CYS A 82 -8.45 -0.51 8.63
C CYS A 82 -9.52 -1.58 8.35
N GLY A 83 -10.27 -1.39 7.27
CA GLY A 83 -11.23 -2.36 6.80
C GLY A 83 -10.66 -3.31 5.76
N GLU A 84 -11.51 -4.17 5.24
CA GLU A 84 -11.18 -5.14 4.21
C GLU A 84 -10.88 -4.44 2.86
N GLY A 85 -9.91 -4.99 2.12
CA GLY A 85 -9.63 -4.58 0.75
C GLY A 85 -10.76 -5.01 -0.20
N VAL A 86 -10.95 -4.25 -1.28
CA VAL A 86 -11.78 -4.69 -2.43
C VAL A 86 -10.90 -5.34 -3.49
N ASP A 87 -11.52 -5.97 -4.49
CA ASP A 87 -10.77 -6.63 -5.57
C ASP A 87 -9.77 -5.66 -6.24
N PRO A 88 -8.51 -6.08 -6.44
CA PRO A 88 -7.52 -5.24 -7.08
C PRO A 88 -7.90 -4.88 -8.51
N VAL A 89 -7.67 -3.63 -8.90
CA VAL A 89 -7.84 -3.17 -10.28
C VAL A 89 -6.48 -2.85 -10.91
N PRO A 90 -6.33 -2.96 -12.24
CA PRO A 90 -5.08 -2.60 -12.91
C PRO A 90 -4.67 -1.16 -12.61
N SER A 91 -3.38 -0.91 -12.46
CA SER A 91 -2.80 0.42 -12.19
C SER A 91 -3.26 1.51 -13.18
N THR A 92 -3.51 1.13 -14.43
CA THR A 92 -4.01 2.01 -15.50
C THR A 92 -5.46 2.45 -15.33
N ALA A 93 -6.23 1.80 -14.45
CA ALA A 93 -7.62 2.14 -14.15
C ALA A 93 -7.76 2.92 -12.82
N LEU A 94 -6.65 3.21 -12.14
CA LEU A 94 -6.67 3.91 -10.87
C LEU A 94 -6.88 5.42 -11.05
N PRO A 95 -7.59 6.08 -10.12
CA PRO A 95 -7.61 7.54 -10.06
C PRO A 95 -6.19 8.08 -9.80
N ALA A 96 -5.95 9.36 -10.07
CA ALA A 96 -4.64 9.95 -9.80
C ALA A 96 -4.25 9.86 -8.30
N PRO A 97 -2.95 9.90 -7.96
CA PRO A 97 -2.51 9.97 -6.57
C PRO A 97 -3.23 11.08 -5.80
N GLY A 98 -3.72 10.78 -4.60
CA GLY A 98 -4.46 11.73 -3.75
C GLY A 98 -5.93 11.95 -4.15
N GLN A 99 -6.40 11.37 -5.26
CA GLN A 99 -7.79 11.48 -5.73
C GLN A 99 -8.59 10.19 -5.50
N VAL A 100 -8.24 9.40 -4.49
CA VAL A 100 -8.93 8.14 -4.19
C VAL A 100 -10.21 8.45 -3.39
N PRO A 101 -11.41 8.19 -3.94
CA PRO A 101 -12.66 8.55 -3.26
C PRO A 101 -12.90 7.64 -2.06
N VAL A 102 -13.40 8.19 -0.97
CA VAL A 102 -13.87 7.43 0.20
C VAL A 102 -15.31 6.99 -0.02
N GLU A 103 -15.59 5.71 0.13
CA GLU A 103 -16.95 5.15 0.03
C GLU A 103 -17.62 5.13 1.42
N ALA A 104 -18.72 5.87 1.58
CA ALA A 104 -19.45 5.95 2.86
C ALA A 104 -19.83 4.58 3.42
N GLN A 105 -20.34 3.68 2.57
CA GLN A 105 -20.71 2.31 2.95
C GLN A 105 -19.53 1.51 3.53
N ARG A 106 -18.30 1.77 3.07
CA ARG A 106 -17.09 1.11 3.59
C ARG A 106 -16.70 1.67 4.95
N VAL A 107 -16.86 2.98 5.16
CA VAL A 107 -16.68 3.61 6.47
C VAL A 107 -17.71 3.09 7.48
N ASP A 108 -18.97 2.92 7.06
CA ASP A 108 -20.02 2.33 7.89
C ASP A 108 -19.70 0.87 8.26
N ALA A 109 -19.18 0.09 7.32
CA ALA A 109 -18.71 -1.27 7.59
C ALA A 109 -17.55 -1.30 8.61
N ILE A 110 -16.59 -0.37 8.49
CA ILE A 110 -15.50 -0.23 9.46
C ILE A 110 -16.04 0.16 10.84
N ARG A 111 -17.02 1.06 10.92
CA ARG A 111 -17.67 1.40 12.20
C ARG A 111 -18.32 0.18 12.83
N ALA A 112 -19.03 -0.64 12.04
CA ALA A 112 -19.65 -1.86 12.54
C ALA A 112 -18.62 -2.88 13.03
N GLN A 113 -17.49 -3.02 12.32
CA GLN A 113 -16.36 -3.86 12.72
C GLN A 113 -15.71 -3.35 14.01
N ALA A 114 -15.42 -2.06 14.09
CA ALA A 114 -14.84 -1.42 15.28
C ALA A 114 -15.73 -1.61 16.52
N ALA A 115 -17.04 -1.43 16.36
CA ALA A 115 -18.03 -1.64 17.42
C ALA A 115 -18.08 -3.09 17.91
N ALA A 116 -17.86 -4.06 17.01
CA ALA A 116 -17.82 -5.48 17.35
C ALA A 116 -16.51 -5.89 18.04
N VAL A 117 -15.40 -5.19 17.77
CA VAL A 117 -14.11 -5.42 18.44
C VAL A 117 -14.09 -4.84 19.85
N ALA A 118 -14.59 -3.61 20.02
CA ALA A 118 -14.58 -2.94 21.32
C ALA A 118 -15.80 -2.03 21.51
N THR A 119 -16.46 -2.15 22.68
CA THR A 119 -17.66 -1.37 23.02
C THR A 119 -17.40 0.13 23.08
N CYS A 120 -16.19 0.55 23.49
CA CYS A 120 -15.80 1.97 23.51
C CYS A 120 -15.73 2.60 22.11
N LEU A 121 -15.59 1.79 21.05
CA LEU A 121 -15.59 2.25 19.65
C LEU A 121 -17.00 2.34 19.06
N ALA A 122 -18.00 1.69 19.66
CA ALA A 122 -19.35 1.63 19.10
C ALA A 122 -20.00 3.02 18.92
N GLN A 123 -19.74 3.93 19.87
CA GLN A 123 -20.25 5.31 19.85
C GLN A 123 -19.14 6.36 19.70
N ALA A 124 -17.91 5.94 19.41
CA ALA A 124 -16.80 6.87 19.24
C ALA A 124 -17.05 7.79 18.02
N PRO A 125 -16.92 9.11 18.17
CA PRO A 125 -16.92 10.04 17.05
C PRO A 125 -15.90 9.65 15.98
N LEU A 126 -16.31 9.76 14.71
CA LEU A 126 -15.39 9.64 13.57
C LEU A 126 -14.68 10.98 13.41
N GLU A 127 -13.35 10.96 13.46
CA GLU A 127 -12.53 12.15 13.22
C GLU A 127 -12.20 12.33 11.75
N SER A 128 -11.83 11.23 11.10
CA SER A 128 -11.46 11.24 9.70
C SER A 128 -11.62 9.85 9.09
N SER A 129 -11.73 9.83 7.77
CA SER A 129 -11.75 8.61 6.97
C SER A 129 -10.90 8.82 5.73
N ALA A 130 -10.22 7.77 5.29
CA ALA A 130 -9.36 7.81 4.12
C ALA A 130 -9.54 6.55 3.28
N ALA A 131 -9.09 6.64 2.04
CA ALA A 131 -8.99 5.49 1.14
C ALA A 131 -7.68 5.59 0.36
N CYS A 132 -7.05 4.45 0.12
CA CYS A 132 -5.84 4.36 -0.69
C CYS A 132 -5.85 3.06 -1.47
N HIS A 133 -4.83 2.88 -2.33
CA HIS A 133 -4.63 1.62 -3.03
C HIS A 133 -3.28 1.03 -2.63
N LEU A 134 -3.27 -0.24 -2.25
CA LEU A 134 -2.07 -1.01 -1.97
C LEU A 134 -1.44 -1.47 -3.27
N PRO A 135 -0.13 -1.27 -3.50
CA PRO A 135 0.55 -1.72 -4.70
C PRO A 135 0.76 -3.24 -4.66
N LEU A 136 0.24 -3.93 -5.68
CA LEU A 136 0.37 -5.37 -5.85
C LEU A 136 1.05 -5.70 -7.17
N THR A 137 1.94 -6.67 -7.11
CA THR A 137 2.46 -7.42 -8.26
C THR A 137 1.59 -8.65 -8.52
N PRO A 138 1.67 -9.27 -9.71
CA PRO A 138 0.87 -10.45 -10.04
C PRO A 138 1.08 -11.64 -9.11
N ASP A 139 2.26 -11.77 -8.51
CA ASP A 139 2.63 -12.88 -7.61
C ASP A 139 2.61 -12.49 -6.12
N GLY A 140 2.26 -11.24 -5.79
CA GLY A 140 2.22 -10.74 -4.41
C GLY A 140 3.59 -10.46 -3.78
N LEU A 141 4.71 -10.72 -4.47
CA LEU A 141 6.04 -10.40 -3.98
C LEU A 141 6.49 -9.00 -4.46
N PRO A 142 7.23 -8.24 -3.65
CA PRO A 142 7.82 -6.99 -4.12
C PRO A 142 8.65 -7.15 -5.41
N ALA A 143 8.71 -6.09 -6.20
CA ALA A 143 9.60 -6.00 -7.35
C ALA A 143 10.71 -4.98 -7.03
N LEU A 144 11.93 -5.50 -6.83
CA LEU A 144 13.10 -4.80 -6.32
C LEU A 144 14.29 -5.02 -7.27
N GLY A 145 14.86 -3.94 -7.81
CA GLY A 145 16.10 -4.03 -8.59
C GLY A 145 16.03 -3.30 -9.94
N PRO A 146 17.00 -3.54 -10.83
CA PRO A 146 17.09 -2.85 -12.10
C PRO A 146 15.92 -3.22 -13.02
N VAL A 147 15.46 -2.24 -13.81
CA VAL A 147 14.47 -2.44 -14.85
C VAL A 147 15.16 -3.08 -16.06
N PRO A 148 14.78 -4.30 -16.48
CA PRO A 148 15.49 -4.95 -17.56
C PRO A 148 15.28 -4.19 -18.88
N GLY A 149 16.36 -4.03 -19.64
CA GLY A 149 16.38 -3.25 -20.87
C GLY A 149 16.43 -1.73 -20.67
N CYS A 150 16.43 -1.20 -19.44
CA CYS A 150 16.49 0.24 -19.18
C CYS A 150 17.62 0.59 -18.20
N SER A 151 18.76 1.04 -18.76
CA SER A 151 19.92 1.46 -17.96
C SER A 151 19.57 2.62 -17.03
N GLY A 152 20.00 2.54 -15.77
CA GLY A 152 19.78 3.57 -14.75
C GLY A 152 18.36 3.63 -14.16
N ALA A 153 17.44 2.75 -14.60
CA ALA A 153 16.09 2.66 -14.05
C ALA A 153 15.98 1.51 -13.05
N TRP A 154 15.32 1.78 -11.91
CA TRP A 154 15.19 0.85 -10.80
C TRP A 154 13.74 0.80 -10.30
N LEU A 155 13.32 -0.36 -9.80
CA LEU A 155 12.01 -0.60 -9.22
C LEU A 155 12.10 -0.93 -7.74
N ALA A 156 11.13 -0.40 -7.00
CA ALA A 156 10.89 -0.65 -5.58
C ALA A 156 9.38 -0.51 -5.33
N THR A 157 8.61 -1.55 -5.67
CA THR A 157 7.14 -1.52 -5.61
C THR A 157 6.57 -2.88 -5.22
N GLY A 158 5.25 -2.96 -5.05
CA GLY A 158 4.55 -4.22 -4.82
C GLY A 158 4.56 -4.69 -3.36
N HIS A 159 4.86 -3.82 -2.41
CA HIS A 159 4.93 -4.18 -0.99
C HIS A 159 3.56 -4.35 -0.30
N SER A 160 2.45 -4.17 -1.00
CA SER A 160 1.10 -4.22 -0.41
C SER A 160 1.00 -3.31 0.84
N CYS A 161 0.39 -3.80 1.92
CA CYS A 161 0.32 -3.14 3.23
C CYS A 161 1.67 -3.09 3.98
N TRP A 162 2.68 -3.85 3.55
CA TRP A 162 3.98 -3.94 4.22
C TRP A 162 4.99 -2.87 3.78
N GLY A 163 4.58 -1.91 2.96
CA GLY A 163 5.48 -0.89 2.41
C GLY A 163 6.18 -0.03 3.45
N VAL A 164 5.50 0.35 4.53
CA VAL A 164 6.11 1.14 5.62
C VAL A 164 7.13 0.31 6.39
N LEU A 165 6.78 -0.94 6.71
CA LEU A 165 7.65 -1.87 7.44
C LEU A 165 8.91 -2.24 6.65
N ASN A 166 8.74 -2.59 5.37
CA ASN A 166 9.81 -3.10 4.51
C ASN A 166 10.58 -2.00 3.77
N GLY A 167 10.08 -0.76 3.80
CA GLY A 167 10.66 0.39 3.11
C GLY A 167 12.12 0.66 3.46
N PRO A 168 12.51 0.73 4.74
CA PRO A 168 13.90 0.97 5.15
C PRO A 168 14.87 -0.08 4.61
N ALA A 169 14.55 -1.38 4.76
CA ALA A 169 15.37 -2.47 4.26
C ALA A 169 15.49 -2.45 2.73
N THR A 170 14.37 -2.20 2.04
CA THR A 170 14.36 -2.06 0.58
C THR A 170 15.24 -0.89 0.13
N GLY A 171 15.13 0.26 0.79
CA GLY A 171 15.91 1.46 0.47
C GLY A 171 17.40 1.25 0.66
N GLN A 172 17.81 0.68 1.80
CA GLN A 172 19.21 0.37 2.07
C GLN A 172 19.77 -0.60 1.03
N LEU A 173 19.05 -1.69 0.76
CA LEU A 173 19.46 -2.71 -0.20
C LEU A 173 19.66 -2.14 -1.60
N LEU A 174 18.71 -1.34 -2.08
CA LEU A 174 18.82 -0.74 -3.41
C LEU A 174 19.90 0.34 -3.47
N ALA A 175 20.08 1.14 -2.40
CA ALA A 175 21.12 2.14 -2.34
C ALA A 175 22.52 1.51 -2.42
N GLU A 176 22.77 0.43 -1.68
CA GLU A 176 24.02 -0.33 -1.74
C GLU A 176 24.23 -0.92 -3.14
N TRP A 177 23.20 -1.54 -3.71
CA TRP A 177 23.30 -2.13 -5.04
C TRP A 177 23.59 -1.07 -6.12
N ILE A 178 22.93 0.08 -6.06
CA ILE A 178 23.18 1.20 -6.97
C ILE A 178 24.59 1.75 -6.82
N ALA A 179 25.08 1.91 -5.59
CA ALA A 179 26.38 2.53 -5.31
C ALA A 179 27.57 1.63 -5.71
N THR A 180 27.43 0.31 -5.51
CA THR A 180 28.51 -0.66 -5.72
C THR A 180 28.43 -1.34 -7.09
N GLY A 181 27.26 -1.31 -7.74
CA GLY A 181 26.99 -2.06 -8.97
C GLY A 181 26.67 -3.55 -8.76
N ALA A 182 26.66 -4.05 -7.51
CA ALA A 182 26.38 -5.44 -7.19
C ALA A 182 25.36 -5.58 -6.04
N PRO A 183 24.47 -6.58 -6.04
CA PRO A 183 23.51 -6.76 -4.96
C PRO A 183 24.23 -7.08 -3.64
N PRO A 184 23.65 -6.73 -2.47
CA PRO A 184 24.26 -7.03 -1.18
C PRO A 184 24.54 -8.53 -1.01
N ALA A 185 25.72 -8.85 -0.48
CA ALA A 185 26.14 -10.22 -0.29
C ALA A 185 25.23 -10.94 0.73
N GLY A 186 24.91 -12.22 0.46
CA GLY A 186 24.14 -13.07 1.37
C GLY A 186 22.62 -12.86 1.35
N VAL A 187 22.10 -12.01 0.46
CA VAL A 187 20.66 -11.83 0.26
C VAL A 187 20.26 -12.38 -1.12
N ASP A 188 19.38 -13.37 -1.15
CA ASP A 188 18.80 -13.84 -2.40
C ASP A 188 17.72 -12.86 -2.89
N LEU A 189 18.05 -12.13 -3.95
CA LEU A 189 17.16 -11.16 -4.60
C LEU A 189 16.48 -11.70 -5.86
N ALA A 190 16.78 -12.93 -6.28
CA ALA A 190 16.17 -13.50 -7.47
C ALA A 190 14.63 -13.51 -7.42
N PRO A 191 13.97 -13.83 -6.28
CA PRO A 191 12.50 -13.79 -6.19
C PRO A 191 11.91 -12.39 -6.35
N PHE A 192 12.68 -11.35 -6.04
CA PHE A 192 12.23 -9.95 -6.10
C PHE A 192 12.63 -9.25 -7.40
N SER A 193 13.44 -9.88 -8.25
CA SER A 193 13.89 -9.29 -9.51
C SER A 193 12.70 -8.90 -10.40
N PRO A 194 12.66 -7.68 -10.95
CA PRO A 194 11.63 -7.29 -11.92
C PRO A 194 11.67 -8.11 -13.21
N ALA A 195 12.82 -8.74 -13.52
CA ALA A 195 12.98 -9.58 -14.70
C ALA A 195 12.08 -10.82 -14.72
N ARG A 196 11.54 -11.23 -13.57
CA ARG A 196 10.65 -12.40 -13.47
C ARG A 196 9.29 -12.24 -14.15
N PHE A 197 8.94 -11.02 -14.56
CA PHE A 197 7.67 -10.70 -15.23
C PHE A 197 7.84 -10.40 -16.72
N GLN A 198 8.99 -10.72 -17.30
CA GLN A 198 9.28 -10.53 -18.73
C GLN A 198 8.98 -11.78 -19.54
#